data_AF-A0A936CWH1-F1
#
_entry.id   AF-A0A936CWH1-F1
#
_cell.length_a   1.000
_cell.length_b   1.000
_cell.length_c   1.000
_cell.angle_alpha   90.00
_cell.angle_beta   90.00
_cell.angle_gamma   90.00
#
_symmetry.space_group_name_H-M   'P 1'
#
loop_
_entity.id
_entity.type
_entity.pdbx_description
1 polymer ?
#
loop_
_entity_poly.entity_id
_entity_poly.type
_entity_poly.pdbx_seq_one_letter_code
_entity_poly.pdbx_strand_id
1 'polypeptide(L)'
;MASSISWESVQARANQILAEGIHHLRAQSSLRSDEVTLEGPGNYLISLDGGPVYIGEAMEVRQRLKTQFDANRSTFYKTFLASGPEILRSIDGFRVQTMTTGFGRKEIEDFGIVNVVTCLNKFQKNKRPVIKPSFGSEMWAIVQEARHSLLAEGAERYMARPRVPWFEATPPDAPGLYGLWREGEETPLYVGESSELAGRYKAHSTYTYISALRRHVGSVILGLELMDKSGRKNRAFTESDDRKVDAYLERSMYSWMEVGLGRYEVEDHLIQTELPVLNRKGKQISAVPRST
;
A
#
# COMPACT_ATOMS: atom_id res chain seq x y z
N MET A 1 2.02 -32.94 11.50
CA MET A 1 1.35 -31.76 12.09
C MET A 1 2.04 -30.53 11.53
N ALA A 2 1.46 -29.87 10.54
CA ALA A 2 2.00 -28.60 10.06
C ALA A 2 1.82 -27.58 11.18
N SER A 3 2.90 -26.93 11.63
CA SER A 3 2.80 -25.81 12.56
C SER A 3 1.91 -24.75 11.90
N SER A 4 0.77 -24.42 12.51
CA SER A 4 -0.10 -23.35 12.02
C SER A 4 0.69 -22.05 11.94
N ILE A 5 0.73 -21.44 10.76
CA ILE A 5 1.36 -20.13 10.56
C ILE A 5 0.57 -19.07 11.35
N SER A 6 1.28 -18.20 12.08
CA SER A 6 0.69 -17.10 12.87
C SER A 6 1.19 -15.74 12.40
N TRP A 7 0.48 -14.68 12.77
CA TRP A 7 0.88 -13.30 12.50
C TRP A 7 2.32 -13.01 12.93
N GLU A 8 2.72 -13.36 14.16
CA GLU A 8 4.10 -13.14 14.65
C GLU A 8 5.12 -13.83 13.76
N SER A 9 4.86 -15.10 13.41
CA SER A 9 5.79 -15.89 12.61
C SER A 9 5.95 -15.30 11.21
N VAL A 10 4.87 -14.75 10.64
CA VAL A 10 4.88 -14.06 9.35
C VAL A 10 5.65 -12.76 9.43
N GLN A 11 5.37 -11.92 10.43
CA GLN A 11 6.07 -10.63 10.56
C GLN A 11 7.57 -10.83 10.83
N ALA A 12 7.95 -11.80 11.67
CA ALA A 12 9.34 -12.12 11.95
C ALA A 12 10.12 -12.63 10.72
N ARG A 13 9.42 -13.21 9.73
CA ARG A 13 10.01 -13.79 8.51
C ARG A 13 9.62 -13.05 7.24
N ALA A 14 9.03 -11.86 7.37
CA ALA A 14 8.42 -11.11 6.26
C ALA A 14 9.34 -11.01 5.03
N ASN A 15 10.60 -10.66 5.27
CA ASN A 15 11.62 -10.51 4.25
C ASN A 15 11.99 -11.83 3.52
N GLN A 16 12.04 -12.95 4.24
CA GLN A 16 12.26 -14.27 3.62
C GLN A 16 11.07 -14.66 2.75
N ILE A 17 9.86 -14.44 3.26
CA ILE A 17 8.59 -14.71 2.56
C ILE A 17 8.50 -13.87 1.28
N LEU A 18 8.91 -12.60 1.33
CA LEU A 18 8.95 -11.72 0.16
C LEU A 18 9.98 -12.17 -0.87
N ALA A 19 11.15 -12.66 -0.44
CA ALA A 19 12.14 -13.24 -1.35
C ALA A 19 11.59 -14.48 -2.08
N GLU A 20 10.82 -15.32 -1.37
CA GLU A 20 10.08 -16.44 -1.96
C GLU A 20 8.97 -15.98 -2.91
N GLY A 21 8.23 -14.92 -2.59
CA GLY A 21 7.22 -14.33 -3.48
C GLY A 21 7.83 -13.75 -4.77
N ILE A 22 9.00 -13.10 -4.69
CA ILE A 22 9.74 -12.66 -5.88
C ILE A 22 10.21 -13.86 -6.72
N HIS A 23 10.72 -14.91 -6.07
CA HIS A 23 11.08 -16.14 -6.77
C HIS A 23 9.86 -16.72 -7.51
N HIS A 24 8.71 -16.81 -6.82
CA HIS A 24 7.45 -17.30 -7.38
C HIS A 24 7.00 -16.47 -8.58
N LEU A 25 7.04 -15.12 -8.49
CA LEU A 25 6.71 -14.22 -9.60
C LEU A 25 7.63 -14.42 -10.82
N ARG A 26 8.95 -14.56 -10.58
CA ARG A 26 9.94 -14.75 -11.65
C ARG A 26 9.88 -16.12 -12.31
N ALA A 27 9.31 -17.12 -11.63
CA ALA A 27 9.10 -18.46 -12.19
C ALA A 27 7.86 -18.54 -13.08
N GLN A 28 6.98 -17.53 -13.06
CA GLN A 28 5.78 -17.50 -13.90
C GLN A 28 6.12 -17.37 -15.39
N SER A 29 5.20 -17.83 -16.23
CA SER A 29 5.30 -17.69 -17.68
C SER A 29 5.49 -16.23 -18.10
N SER A 30 6.44 -16.02 -19.01
CA SER A 30 6.75 -14.72 -19.60
C SER A 30 5.88 -14.50 -20.83
N LEU A 31 4.88 -13.64 -20.71
CA LEU A 31 3.83 -13.42 -21.70
C LEU A 31 3.95 -12.03 -22.33
N ARG A 32 3.29 -11.81 -23.47
CA ARG A 32 2.97 -10.45 -23.92
C ARG A 32 1.85 -9.86 -23.07
N SER A 33 1.74 -8.53 -23.04
CA SER A 33 0.74 -7.85 -22.21
C SER A 33 -0.71 -8.16 -22.63
N ASP A 34 -0.96 -8.41 -23.91
CA ASP A 34 -2.26 -8.80 -24.46
C ASP A 34 -2.64 -10.27 -24.18
N GLU A 35 -1.66 -11.10 -23.84
CA GLU A 35 -1.84 -12.50 -23.45
C GLU A 35 -2.10 -12.67 -21.95
N VAL A 36 -1.92 -11.62 -21.13
CA VAL A 36 -2.16 -11.69 -19.69
C VAL A 36 -3.66 -11.80 -19.39
N THR A 37 -4.03 -12.90 -18.73
CA THR A 37 -5.41 -13.21 -18.34
C THR A 37 -5.68 -13.02 -16.84
N LEU A 38 -4.68 -12.69 -16.02
CA LEU A 38 -4.85 -12.54 -14.57
C LEU A 38 -5.82 -11.39 -14.23
N GLU A 39 -6.99 -11.74 -13.69
CA GLU A 39 -7.99 -10.81 -13.16
C GLU A 39 -7.85 -10.66 -11.64
N GLY A 40 -8.19 -9.48 -11.11
CA GLY A 40 -8.11 -9.19 -9.68
C GLY A 40 -6.71 -8.83 -9.17
N PRO A 41 -6.50 -8.91 -7.84
CA PRO A 41 -5.34 -8.34 -7.17
C PRO A 41 -4.07 -9.19 -7.33
N GLY A 42 -2.95 -8.52 -7.61
CA GLY A 42 -1.69 -9.21 -7.78
C GLY A 42 -0.50 -8.32 -8.07
N ASN A 43 0.63 -8.97 -8.32
CA ASN A 43 1.89 -8.34 -8.68
C ASN A 43 2.28 -8.73 -10.11
N TYR A 44 3.01 -7.84 -10.77
CA TYR A 44 3.52 -8.07 -12.11
C TYR A 44 4.96 -7.59 -12.25
N LEU A 45 5.75 -8.32 -13.03
CA LEU A 45 7.11 -7.99 -13.41
C LEU A 45 7.14 -7.76 -14.91
N ILE A 46 7.60 -6.60 -15.33
CA ILE A 46 7.85 -6.25 -16.72
C ILE A 46 9.34 -6.41 -17.00
N SER A 47 9.65 -7.14 -18.07
CA SER A 47 11.00 -7.45 -18.51
C SER A 47 11.21 -7.04 -19.96
N LEU A 48 12.46 -6.75 -20.32
CA LEU A 48 12.92 -6.45 -21.67
C LEU A 48 14.22 -7.22 -21.89
N ASP A 49 14.35 -7.94 -23.00
CA ASP A 49 15.51 -8.81 -23.30
C ASP A 49 15.85 -9.83 -22.20
N GLY A 50 14.83 -10.33 -21.50
CA GLY A 50 15.00 -11.25 -20.38
C GLY A 50 15.48 -10.59 -19.07
N GLY A 51 15.74 -9.28 -19.06
CA GLY A 51 16.08 -8.51 -17.87
C GLY A 51 14.86 -7.78 -17.28
N PRO A 52 14.69 -7.75 -15.93
CA PRO A 52 13.61 -7.02 -15.30
C PRO A 52 13.82 -5.51 -15.40
N VAL A 53 12.78 -4.77 -15.79
CA VAL A 53 12.84 -3.30 -15.93
C VAL A 53 11.88 -2.58 -15.00
N TYR A 54 10.78 -3.23 -14.62
CA TYR A 54 9.76 -2.64 -13.74
C TYR A 54 8.99 -3.71 -12.99
N ILE A 55 8.72 -3.48 -11.71
CA ILE A 55 7.81 -4.28 -10.90
C ILE A 55 6.67 -3.39 -10.39
N GLY A 56 5.46 -3.95 -10.30
CA GLY A 56 4.33 -3.21 -9.78
C GLY A 56 3.27 -4.11 -9.15
N GLU A 57 2.28 -3.44 -8.56
CA GLU A 57 1.07 -4.05 -8.04
C GLU A 57 -0.19 -3.43 -8.63
N ALA A 58 -1.31 -4.15 -8.49
CA ALA A 58 -2.63 -3.63 -8.76
C ALA A 58 -3.72 -4.43 -8.04
N MET A 59 -4.86 -3.78 -7.78
CA MET A 59 -6.12 -4.47 -7.44
C MET A 59 -6.75 -5.16 -8.66
N GLU A 60 -6.42 -4.70 -9.87
CA GLU A 60 -6.88 -5.27 -11.15
C GLU A 60 -5.69 -5.33 -12.14
N VAL A 61 -4.92 -6.42 -12.09
CA VAL A 61 -3.65 -6.55 -12.84
C VAL A 61 -3.85 -6.37 -14.34
N ARG A 62 -4.82 -7.07 -14.94
CA ARG A 62 -5.11 -6.95 -16.37
C ARG A 62 -5.42 -5.52 -16.81
N GLN A 63 -6.26 -4.81 -16.05
CA GLN A 63 -6.63 -3.43 -16.38
C GLN A 63 -5.45 -2.46 -16.20
N ARG A 64 -4.63 -2.69 -15.16
CA ARG A 64 -3.41 -1.91 -14.94
C ARG A 64 -2.43 -2.10 -16.10
N LEU A 65 -2.20 -3.33 -16.53
CA LEU A 65 -1.30 -3.64 -17.64
C LEU A 65 -1.79 -3.04 -18.96
N LYS A 66 -3.09 -3.11 -19.28
CA LYS A 66 -3.66 -2.39 -20.44
C LYS A 66 -3.30 -0.90 -20.44
N THR A 67 -3.33 -0.27 -19.26
CA THR A 67 -2.95 1.14 -19.11
C THR A 67 -1.44 1.36 -19.26
N GLN A 68 -0.62 0.48 -18.66
CA GLN A 68 0.85 0.54 -18.76
C GLN A 68 1.36 0.25 -20.18
N PHE A 69 0.58 -0.44 -21.00
CA PHE A 69 0.93 -0.81 -22.37
C PHE A 69 0.14 -0.02 -23.43
N ASP A 70 -0.57 1.04 -23.04
CA ASP A 70 -1.12 2.03 -23.97
C ASP A 70 -0.03 3.06 -24.31
N ALA A 71 0.55 2.98 -25.51
CA ALA A 71 1.65 3.88 -25.91
C ALA A 71 1.31 5.39 -25.81
N ASN A 72 0.04 5.77 -25.94
CA ASN A 72 -0.38 7.17 -25.87
C ASN A 72 -0.48 7.68 -24.43
N ARG A 73 -0.82 6.80 -23.49
CA ARG A 73 -1.13 7.16 -22.09
C ARG A 73 -0.11 6.68 -21.07
N SER A 74 0.69 5.67 -21.41
CA SER A 74 1.57 4.97 -20.49
C SER A 74 2.68 5.86 -19.96
N THR A 75 2.63 6.15 -18.66
CA THR A 75 3.75 6.78 -17.94
C THR A 75 4.97 5.87 -17.91
N PHE A 76 4.78 4.55 -17.83
CA PHE A 76 5.86 3.56 -17.89
C PHE A 76 6.64 3.67 -19.21
N TYR A 77 5.95 3.62 -20.34
CA TYR A 77 6.59 3.65 -21.66
C TYR A 77 7.22 5.00 -21.95
N LYS A 78 6.55 6.10 -21.59
CA LYS A 78 7.14 7.46 -21.68
C LYS A 78 8.40 7.58 -20.82
N THR A 79 8.41 6.99 -19.62
CA THR A 79 9.59 6.98 -18.75
C THR A 79 10.73 6.14 -19.33
N PHE A 80 10.41 4.99 -19.94
CA PHE A 80 11.37 4.16 -20.65
C PHE A 80 12.01 4.92 -21.82
N LEU A 81 11.22 5.51 -22.70
CA LEU A 81 11.71 6.30 -23.84
C LEU A 81 12.58 7.48 -23.41
N ALA A 82 12.27 8.11 -22.27
CA ALA A 82 13.06 9.20 -21.72
C ALA A 82 14.37 8.75 -21.03
N SER A 83 14.58 7.45 -20.80
CA SER A 83 15.68 6.93 -19.98
C SER A 83 16.96 6.56 -20.73
N GLY A 84 17.01 6.63 -22.07
CA GLY A 84 18.27 6.45 -22.79
C GLY A 84 18.19 6.69 -24.31
N PRO A 85 19.34 6.94 -24.99
CA PRO A 85 19.35 7.53 -26.32
C PRO A 85 19.38 6.54 -27.51
N GLU A 86 19.60 5.22 -27.32
CA GLU A 86 20.15 4.41 -28.42
C GLU A 86 19.33 3.24 -29.00
N ILE A 87 18.20 2.81 -28.42
CA ILE A 87 17.28 1.91 -29.15
C ILE A 87 15.83 2.24 -28.76
N LEU A 88 15.11 2.91 -29.65
CA LEU A 88 13.65 3.04 -29.58
C LEU A 88 13.03 1.65 -29.77
N ARG A 89 12.85 0.91 -28.68
CA ARG A 89 12.18 -0.39 -28.72
C ARG A 89 10.67 -0.21 -28.65
N SER A 90 9.95 -0.96 -29.50
CA SER A 90 8.50 -1.00 -29.43
C SER A 90 8.05 -1.47 -28.05
N ILE A 91 6.92 -0.94 -27.60
CA ILE A 91 6.22 -1.38 -26.40
C ILE A 91 5.85 -2.88 -26.44
N ASP A 92 5.80 -3.48 -27.64
CA ASP A 92 5.57 -4.92 -27.85
C ASP A 92 6.81 -5.79 -27.54
N GLY A 93 7.97 -5.17 -27.36
CA GLY A 93 9.22 -5.85 -27.00
C GLY A 93 9.28 -6.28 -25.55
N PHE A 94 8.41 -5.72 -24.69
CA PHE A 94 8.37 -6.09 -23.28
C PHE A 94 7.60 -7.41 -23.08
N ARG A 95 7.95 -8.09 -21.99
CA ARG A 95 7.24 -9.27 -21.49
C ARG A 95 6.78 -9.05 -20.06
N VAL A 96 5.74 -9.78 -19.68
CA VAL A 96 5.08 -9.65 -18.39
C VAL A 96 4.96 -11.02 -17.74
N GLN A 97 5.34 -11.07 -16.47
CA GLN A 97 5.07 -12.18 -15.57
C GLN A 97 4.14 -11.68 -14.49
N THR A 98 3.14 -12.46 -14.10
CA THR A 98 2.11 -12.03 -13.15
C THR A 98 1.82 -13.11 -12.11
N MET A 99 1.52 -12.72 -10.88
CA MET A 99 1.00 -13.63 -9.86
C MET A 99 -0.17 -13.01 -9.11
N THR A 100 -1.12 -13.83 -8.69
CA THR A 100 -2.16 -13.43 -7.73
C THR A 100 -1.51 -13.20 -6.36
N THR A 101 -1.88 -12.11 -5.70
CA THR A 101 -1.39 -11.79 -4.36
C THR A 101 -2.53 -11.30 -3.48
N GLY A 102 -2.98 -12.19 -2.59
CA GLY A 102 -4.04 -11.91 -1.63
C GLY A 102 -3.53 -11.34 -0.30
N PHE A 103 -2.22 -11.40 -0.04
CA PHE A 103 -1.60 -10.85 1.17
C PHE A 103 -0.17 -10.42 0.87
N GLY A 104 0.21 -9.18 1.24
CA GLY A 104 1.59 -8.71 1.06
C GLY A 104 1.88 -8.02 -0.27
N ARG A 105 0.85 -7.53 -0.95
CA ARG A 105 0.97 -7.09 -2.36
C ARG A 105 1.84 -5.85 -2.52
N LYS A 106 1.67 -4.85 -1.65
CA LYS A 106 2.54 -3.67 -1.63
C LYS A 106 3.97 -4.03 -1.26
N GLU A 107 4.14 -4.96 -0.33
CA GLU A 107 5.47 -5.37 0.11
C GLU A 107 6.24 -6.11 -0.97
N ILE A 108 5.60 -6.88 -1.84
CA ILE A 108 6.26 -7.47 -3.01
C ILE A 108 6.79 -6.39 -3.95
N GLU A 109 6.02 -5.34 -4.22
CA GLU A 109 6.50 -4.23 -5.04
C GLU A 109 7.69 -3.53 -4.35
N ASP A 110 7.53 -3.09 -3.10
CA ASP A 110 8.59 -2.39 -2.34
C ASP A 110 9.88 -3.23 -2.27
N PHE A 111 9.75 -4.51 -1.96
CA PHE A 111 10.86 -5.45 -1.87
C PHE A 111 11.51 -5.70 -3.23
N GLY A 112 10.69 -5.87 -4.27
CA GLY A 112 11.13 -6.12 -5.63
C GLY A 112 11.90 -4.97 -6.24
N ILE A 113 11.50 -3.72 -5.96
CA ILE A 113 12.23 -2.52 -6.41
C ILE A 113 13.70 -2.57 -5.94
N VAL A 114 13.93 -3.06 -4.73
CA VAL A 114 15.28 -3.17 -4.15
C VAL A 114 15.99 -4.45 -4.63
N ASN A 115 15.31 -5.59 -4.65
CA ASN A 115 15.95 -6.91 -4.78
C ASN A 115 15.90 -7.50 -6.20
N VAL A 116 15.12 -6.92 -7.13
CA VAL A 116 15.09 -7.32 -8.55
C VAL A 116 15.92 -6.37 -9.43
N VAL A 117 16.36 -5.22 -8.88
CA VAL A 117 17.22 -4.22 -9.55
C VAL A 117 16.59 -3.69 -10.85
N THR A 118 15.36 -3.18 -10.74
CA THR A 118 14.63 -2.57 -11.86
C THR A 118 15.13 -1.17 -12.17
N CYS A 119 15.34 -0.82 -13.45
CA CYS A 119 15.82 0.52 -13.84
C CYS A 119 14.72 1.59 -13.92
N LEU A 120 13.44 1.20 -14.06
CA LEU A 120 12.33 2.15 -14.26
C LEU A 120 11.51 2.46 -12.99
N ASN A 121 11.62 1.64 -11.93
CA ASN A 121 11.06 2.03 -10.63
C ASN A 121 11.92 3.17 -10.03
N LYS A 122 11.34 4.36 -9.90
CA LYS A 122 12.03 5.57 -9.39
C LYS A 122 11.84 5.81 -7.89
N PHE A 123 10.79 5.25 -7.29
CA PHE A 123 10.42 5.44 -5.89
C PHE A 123 10.79 4.22 -5.03
N GLN A 124 10.80 4.37 -3.70
CA GLN A 124 11.08 3.30 -2.72
C GLN A 124 12.49 2.66 -2.77
N LYS A 125 13.43 3.27 -3.50
CA LYS A 125 14.85 2.88 -3.45
C LYS A 125 15.34 3.03 -2.00
N ASN A 126 15.88 1.96 -1.41
CA ASN A 126 16.39 1.88 -0.02
C ASN A 126 15.36 1.69 1.11
N LYS A 127 14.08 1.42 0.80
CA LYS A 127 13.06 1.20 1.85
C LYS A 127 13.02 -0.22 2.41
N ARG A 128 13.81 -1.14 1.83
CA ARG A 128 13.96 -2.53 2.28
C ARG A 128 15.44 -2.92 2.24
N PRO A 129 15.86 -3.88 3.07
CA PRO A 129 17.21 -4.45 2.97
C PRO A 129 17.38 -5.25 1.67
N VAL A 130 18.62 -5.30 1.19
CA VAL A 130 19.03 -6.24 0.14
C VAL A 130 19.21 -7.62 0.79
N ILE A 131 18.56 -8.64 0.23
CA ILE A 131 18.56 -10.00 0.78
C ILE A 131 18.96 -10.99 -0.31
N LYS A 132 19.59 -12.09 0.10
CA LYS A 132 19.90 -13.20 -0.79
C LYS A 132 18.60 -13.73 -1.44
N PRO A 133 18.59 -13.94 -2.77
CA PRO A 133 17.45 -14.54 -3.45
C PRO A 133 17.06 -15.89 -2.85
N SER A 134 15.76 -16.17 -2.81
CA SER A 134 15.24 -17.50 -2.50
C SER A 134 15.20 -18.39 -3.75
N PHE A 135 15.22 -19.70 -3.52
CA PHE A 135 15.06 -20.74 -4.54
C PHE A 135 13.81 -21.60 -4.33
N GLY A 136 12.95 -21.21 -3.38
CA GLY A 136 11.69 -21.87 -3.06
C GLY A 136 10.53 -20.88 -3.00
N SER A 137 9.31 -21.42 -2.89
CA SER A 137 8.08 -20.62 -2.73
C SER A 137 7.07 -21.23 -1.74
N GLU A 138 7.52 -22.16 -0.89
CA GLU A 138 6.66 -22.92 0.02
C GLU A 138 6.03 -22.02 1.10
N MET A 139 6.83 -21.17 1.75
CA MET A 139 6.33 -20.26 2.78
C MET A 139 5.45 -19.16 2.16
N TRP A 140 5.80 -18.69 0.97
CA TRP A 140 4.93 -17.79 0.21
C TRP A 140 3.55 -18.40 -0.04
N ALA A 141 3.50 -19.64 -0.54
CA ALA A 141 2.24 -20.35 -0.79
C ALA A 141 1.42 -20.53 0.50
N ILE A 142 2.04 -20.99 1.59
CA ILE A 142 1.38 -21.16 2.89
C ILE A 142 0.77 -19.83 3.39
N VAL A 143 1.47 -18.70 3.23
CA VAL A 143 0.96 -17.38 3.61
C VAL A 143 -0.24 -16.97 2.75
N GLN A 144 -0.19 -17.20 1.43
CA GLN A 144 -1.31 -16.86 0.55
C GLN A 144 -2.56 -17.71 0.84
N GLU A 145 -2.39 -18.97 1.24
CA GLU A 145 -3.48 -19.86 1.69
C GLU A 145 -4.06 -19.40 3.03
N ALA A 146 -3.22 -19.01 3.99
CA ALA A 146 -3.61 -18.55 5.33
C ALA A 146 -4.07 -17.08 5.38
N ARG A 147 -4.20 -16.39 4.23
CA ARG A 147 -4.47 -14.94 4.18
C ARG A 147 -5.65 -14.49 5.05
N HIS A 148 -6.75 -15.24 5.09
CA HIS A 148 -7.96 -14.82 5.80
C HIS A 148 -7.77 -14.83 7.32
N SER A 149 -7.11 -15.85 7.86
CA SER A 149 -6.79 -15.90 9.29
C SER A 149 -5.74 -14.85 9.66
N LEU A 150 -4.74 -14.62 8.80
CA LEU A 150 -3.73 -13.59 9.01
C LEU A 150 -4.33 -12.18 9.01
N LEU A 151 -5.33 -11.90 8.17
CA LEU A 151 -6.04 -10.62 8.16
C LEU A 151 -6.81 -10.39 9.45
N ALA A 152 -7.56 -11.40 9.92
CA ALA A 152 -8.31 -11.32 11.16
C ALA A 152 -7.36 -11.12 12.36
N GLU A 153 -6.29 -11.89 12.44
CA GLU A 153 -5.31 -11.80 13.53
C GLU A 153 -4.58 -10.44 13.52
N GLY A 154 -4.18 -9.95 12.34
CA GLY A 154 -3.56 -8.63 12.20
C GLY A 154 -4.50 -7.49 12.61
N ALA A 155 -5.77 -7.58 12.25
CA ALA A 155 -6.77 -6.59 12.63
C ALA A 155 -7.05 -6.60 14.15
N GLU A 156 -7.21 -7.77 14.75
CA GLU A 156 -7.39 -7.92 16.21
C GLU A 156 -6.20 -7.33 16.96
N ARG A 157 -4.97 -7.67 16.56
CA ARG A 157 -3.75 -7.15 17.16
C ARG A 157 -3.63 -5.64 17.03
N TYR A 158 -4.03 -5.09 15.89
CA TYR A 158 -4.05 -3.64 15.67
C TYR A 158 -5.07 -2.95 16.59
N MET A 159 -6.29 -3.48 16.68
CA MET A 159 -7.35 -2.91 17.50
C MET A 159 -7.05 -2.98 19.00
N ALA A 160 -6.27 -3.97 19.43
CA ALA A 160 -5.79 -4.12 20.80
C ALA A 160 -4.60 -3.20 21.16
N ARG A 161 -4.04 -2.45 20.21
CA ARG A 161 -2.91 -1.55 20.49
C ARG A 161 -3.32 -0.43 21.44
N PRO A 162 -2.43 -0.04 22.38
CA PRO A 162 -2.66 1.12 23.21
C PRO A 162 -2.78 2.37 22.33
N ARG A 163 -3.54 3.34 22.84
CA ARG A 163 -3.78 4.62 22.19
C ARG A 163 -3.19 5.69 23.09
N VAL A 164 -2.52 6.66 22.48
CA VAL A 164 -1.90 7.79 23.17
C VAL A 164 -2.44 9.09 22.61
N PRO A 165 -2.40 10.21 23.35
CA PRO A 165 -2.74 11.51 22.79
C PRO A 165 -1.96 11.78 21.51
N TRP A 166 -2.62 12.36 20.50
CA TRP A 166 -2.04 12.49 19.15
C TRP A 166 -0.64 13.11 19.18
N PHE A 167 -0.46 14.25 19.85
CA PHE A 167 0.81 14.98 19.88
C PHE A 167 1.87 14.42 20.83
N GLU A 168 1.53 13.39 21.61
CA GLU A 168 2.49 12.64 22.45
C GLU A 168 3.03 11.39 21.74
N ALA A 169 2.49 11.05 20.56
CA ALA A 169 2.86 9.85 19.83
C ALA A 169 4.30 9.92 19.28
N THR A 170 5.00 8.79 19.38
CA THR A 170 6.37 8.60 18.89
C THR A 170 6.47 7.34 18.00
N PRO A 171 5.76 7.31 16.85
CA PRO A 171 5.81 6.15 15.96
C PRO A 171 7.21 5.94 15.37
N PRO A 172 7.62 4.68 15.12
CA PRO A 172 8.93 4.34 14.61
C PRO A 172 9.08 4.68 13.12
N ASP A 173 10.33 4.72 12.64
CA ASP A 173 10.68 4.77 11.22
C ASP A 173 10.57 3.36 10.59
N ALA A 174 9.34 2.86 10.50
CA ALA A 174 9.04 1.52 10.03
C ALA A 174 7.73 1.49 9.20
N PRO A 175 7.55 0.50 8.31
CA PRO A 175 6.27 0.30 7.64
C PRO A 175 5.21 -0.20 8.63
N GLY A 176 3.95 0.17 8.42
CA GLY A 176 2.88 -0.30 9.28
C GLY A 176 1.53 0.38 9.09
N LEU A 177 0.69 0.19 10.11
CA LEU A 177 -0.65 0.75 10.24
C LEU A 177 -0.68 1.86 11.28
N TYR A 178 -1.56 2.84 11.07
CA TYR A 178 -1.85 3.88 12.05
C TYR A 178 -3.31 4.30 11.99
N GLY A 179 -3.79 4.97 13.04
CA GLY A 179 -5.18 5.36 13.12
C GLY A 179 -5.44 6.54 14.03
N LEU A 180 -6.63 7.09 13.89
CA LEU A 180 -7.16 8.23 14.64
C LEU A 180 -8.42 7.78 15.38
N TRP A 181 -8.50 8.07 16.67
CA TRP A 181 -9.69 7.88 17.49
C TRP A 181 -10.07 9.18 18.18
N ARG A 182 -11.34 9.31 18.56
CA ARG A 182 -11.70 10.22 19.65
C ARG A 182 -11.37 9.55 20.99
N GLU A 183 -11.00 10.35 21.98
CA GLU A 183 -10.83 9.87 23.34
C GLU A 183 -12.09 9.13 23.84
N GLY A 184 -11.90 7.94 24.42
CA GLY A 184 -12.98 7.09 24.94
C GLY A 184 -13.78 6.28 23.91
N GLU A 185 -13.60 6.47 22.60
CA GLU A 185 -14.33 5.70 21.58
C GLU A 185 -13.59 4.39 21.22
N GLU A 186 -14.31 3.28 21.04
CA GLU A 186 -13.70 1.99 20.69
C GLU A 186 -13.31 1.88 19.20
N THR A 187 -14.14 2.45 18.31
CA THR A 187 -13.97 2.38 16.85
C THR A 187 -13.08 3.51 16.33
N PRO A 188 -12.18 3.26 15.36
CA PRO A 188 -11.39 4.31 14.74
C PRO A 188 -12.24 5.28 13.93
N LEU A 189 -11.88 6.56 13.95
CA LEU A 189 -12.33 7.55 12.99
C LEU A 189 -11.63 7.38 11.64
N TYR A 190 -10.37 6.95 11.67
CA TYR A 190 -9.53 6.71 10.49
C TYR A 190 -8.55 5.57 10.73
N VAL A 191 -8.29 4.78 9.69
CA VAL A 191 -7.17 3.82 9.62
C VAL A 191 -6.39 4.07 8.33
N GLY A 192 -5.06 4.02 8.40
CA GLY A 192 -4.18 4.21 7.26
C GLY A 192 -2.97 3.30 7.30
N GLU A 193 -2.38 3.03 6.13
CA GLU A 193 -1.05 2.40 6.01
C GLU A 193 0.06 3.38 5.62
N SER A 194 1.31 3.02 5.92
CA SER A 194 2.50 3.72 5.45
C SER A 194 3.68 2.78 5.29
N SER A 195 4.58 3.08 4.35
CA SER A 195 5.93 2.50 4.33
C SER A 195 6.88 3.14 5.36
N GLU A 196 6.46 4.23 6.00
CA GLU A 196 7.20 5.01 6.99
C GLU A 196 6.23 5.67 7.98
N LEU A 197 6.04 5.08 9.16
CA LEU A 197 5.06 5.55 10.15
C LEU A 197 5.44 6.93 10.72
N ALA A 198 6.69 7.13 11.14
CA ALA A 198 7.19 8.42 11.63
C ALA A 198 7.00 9.55 10.63
N GLY A 199 7.43 9.35 9.38
CA GLY A 199 7.26 10.33 8.30
C GLY A 199 5.79 10.65 8.02
N ARG A 200 4.92 9.63 8.05
CA ARG A 200 3.47 9.79 7.85
C ARG A 200 2.82 10.58 8.98
N TYR A 201 3.13 10.24 10.22
CA TYR A 201 2.66 10.96 11.40
C TYR A 201 3.08 12.44 11.34
N LYS A 202 4.36 12.72 11.07
CA LYS A 202 4.86 14.10 10.90
C LYS A 202 4.08 14.86 9.81
N ALA A 203 3.82 14.24 8.67
CA ALA A 203 3.03 14.85 7.60
C ALA A 203 1.59 15.17 8.05
N HIS A 204 0.97 14.29 8.84
CA HIS A 204 -0.37 14.48 9.39
C HIS A 204 -0.44 15.47 10.55
N SER A 205 0.67 15.72 11.24
CA SER A 205 0.78 16.70 12.31
C SER A 205 1.23 18.09 11.84
N THR A 206 1.54 18.28 10.55
CA THR A 206 2.12 19.54 10.06
C THR A 206 1.32 20.24 8.97
N TYR A 207 1.00 19.59 7.84
CA TYR A 207 0.48 20.29 6.67
C TYR A 207 -0.73 19.60 6.02
N THR A 208 -1.85 20.33 5.87
CA THR A 208 -3.09 19.81 5.26
C THR A 208 -2.96 19.53 3.76
N TYR A 209 -2.11 20.27 3.05
CA TYR A 209 -1.92 20.09 1.60
C TYR A 209 -1.53 18.65 1.23
N ILE A 210 -0.65 18.02 2.03
CA ILE A 210 -0.15 16.65 1.78
C ILE A 210 -0.90 15.59 2.59
N SER A 211 -1.68 15.99 3.60
CA SER A 211 -2.32 15.10 4.55
C SER A 211 -3.78 14.79 4.16
N ALA A 212 -4.03 13.58 3.66
CA ALA A 212 -5.40 13.10 3.41
C ALA A 212 -6.25 13.10 4.69
N LEU A 213 -5.66 12.66 5.82
CA LEU A 213 -6.32 12.67 7.13
C LEU A 213 -6.80 14.07 7.51
N ARG A 214 -5.91 15.07 7.51
CA ARG A 214 -6.26 16.45 7.90
C ARG A 214 -7.36 17.00 7.00
N ARG A 215 -7.29 16.77 5.68
CA ARG A 215 -8.36 17.17 4.75
C ARG A 215 -9.70 16.52 5.10
N HIS A 216 -9.71 15.25 5.47
CA HIS A 216 -10.93 14.56 5.87
C HIS A 216 -11.46 15.04 7.23
N VAL A 217 -10.59 15.24 8.23
CA VAL A 217 -10.98 15.85 9.51
C VAL A 217 -11.63 17.21 9.26
N GLY A 218 -10.96 18.11 8.55
CA GLY A 218 -11.51 19.45 8.30
C GLY A 218 -12.80 19.42 7.49
N SER A 219 -12.87 18.66 6.39
CA SER A 219 -14.04 18.69 5.51
C SER A 219 -15.22 17.83 5.97
N VAL A 220 -14.98 16.72 6.68
CA VAL A 220 -16.03 15.76 7.09
C VAL A 220 -16.47 16.01 8.54
N ILE A 221 -15.54 16.28 9.45
CA ILE A 221 -15.88 16.49 10.86
C ILE A 221 -16.17 17.96 11.15
N LEU A 222 -15.32 18.86 10.65
CA LEU A 222 -15.41 20.29 10.95
C LEU A 222 -16.20 21.10 9.92
N GLY A 223 -16.62 20.49 8.81
CA GLY A 223 -17.40 21.15 7.75
C GLY A 223 -16.65 22.27 7.01
N LEU A 224 -15.32 22.25 7.02
CA LEU A 224 -14.47 23.27 6.42
C LEU A 224 -14.30 23.06 4.92
N GLU A 225 -14.22 24.17 4.18
CA GLU A 225 -14.01 24.14 2.73
C GLU A 225 -12.54 24.26 2.37
N LEU A 226 -12.09 23.47 1.39
CA LEU A 226 -10.73 23.60 0.85
C LEU A 226 -10.66 24.83 -0.07
N MET A 227 -9.74 25.74 0.25
CA MET A 227 -9.47 26.91 -0.56
C MET A 227 -8.56 26.54 -1.75
N ASP A 228 -8.50 27.43 -2.73
CA ASP A 228 -7.45 27.43 -3.74
C ASP A 228 -6.67 28.78 -3.69
N LYS A 229 -5.60 28.90 -4.48
CA LYS A 229 -4.79 30.14 -4.56
C LYS A 229 -5.28 31.13 -5.65
N SER A 230 -6.36 30.86 -6.37
CA SER A 230 -6.87 31.63 -7.52
C SER A 230 -8.40 31.59 -7.78
N GLY A 231 -9.25 31.19 -6.83
CA GLY A 231 -10.70 30.96 -6.97
C GLY A 231 -11.16 29.65 -7.64
N ARG A 232 -10.29 28.76 -8.12
CA ARG A 232 -10.61 27.42 -8.67
C ARG A 232 -10.00 26.28 -7.83
N LYS A 233 -10.87 25.51 -7.15
CA LYS A 233 -10.63 24.26 -6.39
C LYS A 233 -9.18 23.72 -6.47
N ASN A 234 -8.44 23.81 -5.35
CA ASN A 234 -7.88 22.65 -4.62
C ASN A 234 -6.68 23.00 -3.70
N ARG A 235 -6.77 22.66 -2.40
CA ARG A 235 -6.02 21.58 -1.67
C ARG A 235 -5.62 21.91 -0.22
N ALA A 236 -5.78 23.14 0.24
CA ALA A 236 -5.37 23.51 1.59
C ALA A 236 -6.46 24.30 2.31
N PHE A 237 -6.48 24.18 3.64
CA PHE A 237 -7.29 25.04 4.49
C PHE A 237 -6.64 26.41 4.66
N THR A 238 -7.41 27.40 5.09
CA THR A 238 -6.82 28.66 5.59
C THR A 238 -5.99 28.38 6.83
N GLU A 239 -5.11 29.29 7.23
CA GLU A 239 -4.36 29.13 8.48
C GLU A 239 -5.30 29.01 9.71
N SER A 240 -6.39 29.78 9.72
CA SER A 240 -7.43 29.70 10.75
C SER A 240 -8.08 28.32 10.79
N ASP A 241 -8.40 27.76 9.63
CA ASP A 241 -9.01 26.44 9.50
C ASP A 241 -8.02 25.32 9.83
N ASP A 242 -6.73 25.48 9.51
CA ASP A 242 -5.66 24.55 9.92
C ASP A 242 -5.53 24.51 11.45
N ARG A 243 -5.62 25.66 12.14
CA ARG A 243 -5.63 25.69 13.61
C ARG A 243 -6.82 24.97 14.22
N LYS A 244 -7.99 24.98 13.56
CA LYS A 244 -9.16 24.19 14.00
C LYS A 244 -8.91 22.70 13.86
N VAL A 245 -8.22 22.28 12.79
CA VAL A 245 -7.80 20.88 12.63
C VAL A 245 -6.78 20.50 13.69
N ASP A 246 -5.81 21.36 14.00
CA ASP A 246 -4.84 21.10 15.07
C ASP A 246 -5.52 20.94 16.43
N ALA A 247 -6.42 21.87 16.80
CA ALA A 247 -7.20 21.79 18.03
C ALA A 247 -8.09 20.53 18.10
N TYR A 248 -8.54 20.00 16.94
CA TYR A 248 -9.24 18.72 16.89
C TYR A 248 -8.28 17.55 17.16
N LEU A 249 -7.11 17.55 16.51
CA LEU A 249 -6.09 16.51 16.71
C LEU A 249 -5.54 16.51 18.14
N GLU A 250 -5.44 17.66 18.81
CA GLU A 250 -5.02 17.76 20.22
C GLU A 250 -5.89 16.94 21.16
N ARG A 251 -7.17 16.76 20.83
CA ARG A 251 -8.15 15.99 21.61
C ARG A 251 -8.38 14.58 21.04
N SER A 252 -7.56 14.19 20.08
CA SER A 252 -7.65 12.90 19.43
C SER A 252 -6.57 11.95 19.93
N MET A 253 -6.83 10.67 19.77
CA MET A 253 -5.89 9.61 20.12
C MET A 253 -5.28 9.01 18.85
N TYR A 254 -4.03 8.58 18.96
CA TYR A 254 -3.27 7.94 17.91
C TYR A 254 -2.82 6.55 18.36
N SER A 255 -2.84 5.60 17.43
CA SER A 255 -2.26 4.26 17.62
C SER A 255 -1.58 3.79 16.36
N TRP A 256 -0.55 2.97 16.52
CA TRP A 256 0.23 2.42 15.42
C TRP A 256 0.67 0.97 15.70
N MET A 257 0.96 0.26 14.62
CA MET A 257 1.52 -1.08 14.64
C MET A 257 2.46 -1.27 13.46
N GLU A 258 3.68 -1.74 13.71
CA GLU A 258 4.61 -2.13 12.65
C GLU A 258 4.08 -3.35 11.90
N VAL A 259 4.14 -3.30 10.57
CA VAL A 259 3.72 -4.40 9.70
C VAL A 259 4.73 -4.53 8.57
N GLY A 260 5.52 -5.59 8.65
CA GLY A 260 6.53 -5.95 7.66
C GLY A 260 5.94 -6.61 6.41
N LEU A 261 4.76 -7.24 6.51
CA LEU A 261 4.01 -7.90 5.44
C LEU A 261 2.49 -7.80 5.62
N GLY A 262 1.76 -7.38 4.58
CA GLY A 262 0.30 -7.40 4.54
C GLY A 262 -0.39 -6.12 5.02
N ARG A 263 0.33 -4.98 5.09
CA ARG A 263 -0.21 -3.75 5.70
C ARG A 263 -1.43 -3.21 4.95
N TYR A 264 -1.41 -3.27 3.63
CA TYR A 264 -2.51 -2.74 2.82
C TYR A 264 -3.77 -3.60 2.93
N GLU A 265 -3.59 -4.92 2.98
CA GLU A 265 -4.73 -5.83 3.10
C GLU A 265 -5.36 -5.76 4.50
N VAL A 266 -4.57 -5.60 5.57
CA VAL A 266 -5.12 -5.39 6.92
C VAL A 266 -5.80 -4.02 7.05
N GLU A 267 -5.23 -2.95 6.46
CA GLU A 267 -5.91 -1.64 6.37
C GLU A 267 -7.28 -1.80 5.69
N ASP A 268 -7.34 -2.46 4.53
CA ASP A 268 -8.58 -2.66 3.80
C ASP A 268 -9.60 -3.47 4.61
N HIS A 269 -9.15 -4.54 5.29
CA HIS A 269 -9.99 -5.34 6.18
C HIS A 269 -10.57 -4.50 7.34
N LEU A 270 -9.76 -3.69 8.00
CA LEU A 270 -10.20 -2.79 9.08
C LEU A 270 -11.20 -1.75 8.56
N ILE A 271 -10.95 -1.19 7.37
CA ILE A 271 -11.88 -0.22 6.77
C ILE A 271 -13.25 -0.86 6.49
N GLN A 272 -13.28 -2.11 6.02
CA GLN A 272 -14.52 -2.83 5.70
C GLN A 272 -15.29 -3.28 6.95
N THR A 273 -14.59 -3.59 8.04
CA THR A 273 -15.18 -4.14 9.27
C THR A 273 -15.55 -3.06 10.28
N GLU A 274 -14.64 -2.13 10.57
CA GLU A 274 -14.82 -1.04 11.54
C GLU A 274 -15.55 0.18 10.93
N LEU A 275 -15.58 0.27 9.60
CA LEU A 275 -16.23 1.36 8.85
C LEU A 275 -15.83 2.77 9.34
N PRO A 276 -14.53 3.09 9.51
CA PRO A 276 -14.08 4.40 9.99
C PRO A 276 -14.61 5.54 9.12
N VAL A 277 -15.27 6.53 9.74
CA VAL A 277 -16.01 7.59 9.04
C VAL A 277 -15.14 8.38 8.05
N LEU A 278 -13.85 8.54 8.36
CA LEU A 278 -12.90 9.30 7.54
C LEU A 278 -12.29 8.50 6.38
N ASN A 279 -12.52 7.18 6.29
CA ASN A 279 -12.10 6.38 5.14
C ASN A 279 -13.19 6.25 4.06
N ARG A 280 -14.46 6.50 4.41
CA ARG A 280 -15.65 6.19 3.58
C ARG A 280 -15.76 6.97 2.25
N LYS A 281 -15.10 8.13 2.10
CA LYS A 281 -15.16 8.92 0.84
C LYS A 281 -14.19 8.46 -0.26
N GLY A 282 -13.34 7.45 0.00
CA GLY A 282 -12.31 7.00 -0.96
C GLY A 282 -12.55 5.66 -1.64
N LYS A 283 -13.36 4.76 -1.05
CA LYS A 283 -13.65 3.42 -1.60
C LYS A 283 -15.17 3.24 -1.62
N GLN A 284 -15.78 3.15 -2.81
CA GLN A 284 -17.13 2.59 -2.91
C GLN A 284 -17.02 1.15 -2.40
N ILE A 285 -17.58 0.90 -1.22
CA ILE A 285 -17.65 -0.44 -0.63
C ILE A 285 -18.52 -1.26 -1.59
N SER A 286 -17.94 -2.22 -2.30
CA SER A 286 -18.70 -3.29 -2.93
C SER A 286 -19.33 -4.09 -1.80
N ALA A 287 -20.63 -3.85 -1.58
CA ALA A 287 -21.40 -4.59 -0.59
C ALA A 287 -21.39 -6.08 -0.96
N VAL A 288 -20.70 -6.90 -0.17
CA VAL A 288 -20.98 -8.33 -0.11
C VAL A 288 -22.23 -8.49 0.76
N PRO A 289 -23.32 -9.09 0.27
CA PRO A 289 -24.52 -9.28 1.08
C PRO A 289 -24.19 -10.24 2.23
N ARG A 290 -24.46 -9.82 3.47
CA ARG A 290 -24.48 -10.72 4.62
C ARG A 290 -25.60 -11.73 4.40
N SER A 291 -25.26 -12.99 4.20
CA SER A 291 -26.20 -14.10 4.32
C SER A 291 -26.59 -14.23 5.80
N THR A 292 -27.87 -13.95 6.08
CA THR A 292 -28.60 -14.44 7.26
C THR A 292 -28.73 -15.95 7.23
#